data_AF-A0AAU1GQ50-F1
#
_entry.id   AF-A0AAU1GQ50-F1
#
_cell.length_a   1.000
_cell.length_b   1.000
_cell.length_c   1.000
_cell.angle_alpha   90.00
_cell.angle_beta   90.00
_cell.angle_gamma   90.00
#
_symmetry.space_group_name_H-M   'P 1'
#
loop_
_entity.id
_entity.type
_entity.pdbx_description
1 polymer ?
#
loop_
_entity_poly.entity_id
_entity_poly.type
_entity_poly.pdbx_seq_one_letter_code
_entity_poly.pdbx_strand_id
1 'polypeptide(L)'
;MTVNRRNWKELPPHISAAHRALAKALREIRECSPRTQAQIAKDACQEPTTLSNHLNAGRIPDESLLRSFYTAVEKDAATSGNWPLPHTLDELLKLRLDAKTKHCECCTVGAPAAAERPEKPAQQPASRIVSSPGLARARRLRRRSRRREISVPQEHVRAPVPLREGDRRAAESAELGWTETKLVARYLADGQNHEAGFLLWQAGASYSAPGIVEAVTSCRTAGLDDAAEAILISVTERADRQAVLNIAAALDGAGRHGDVTFMLTAAARSVR
;
A
#
# COMPACT_ATOMS: atom_id res chain seq x y z
N MET A 1 31.96 -17.86 -20.47
CA MET A 1 30.56 -17.38 -20.37
C MET A 1 30.50 -16.34 -19.28
N THR A 2 30.40 -15.06 -19.63
CA THR A 2 30.33 -13.96 -18.66
C THR A 2 28.91 -13.87 -18.12
N VAL A 3 28.66 -14.49 -16.96
CA VAL A 3 27.44 -14.23 -16.19
C VAL A 3 27.43 -12.73 -15.94
N ASN A 4 26.55 -12.02 -16.62
CA ASN A 4 26.37 -10.59 -16.46
C ASN A 4 25.69 -10.40 -15.09
N ARG A 5 26.46 -10.59 -14.01
CA ARG A 5 26.00 -10.53 -12.64
C ARG A 5 25.50 -9.12 -12.41
N ARG A 6 24.21 -8.89 -12.68
CA ARG A 6 23.56 -7.66 -12.26
C ARG A 6 23.81 -7.54 -10.76
N ASN A 7 24.20 -6.35 -10.34
CA ASN A 7 24.51 -6.09 -8.93
C ASN A 7 23.19 -6.18 -8.15
N TRP A 8 22.90 -7.39 -7.66
CA TRP A 8 21.69 -7.67 -6.92
C TRP A 8 21.77 -7.00 -5.56
N LYS A 9 20.65 -6.44 -5.10
CA LYS A 9 20.58 -5.93 -3.73
C LYS A 9 20.80 -7.09 -2.75
N GLU A 10 21.49 -6.80 -1.65
CA GLU A 10 21.58 -7.71 -0.52
C GLU A 10 20.18 -8.10 -0.05
N LEU A 11 19.99 -9.41 0.18
CA LEU A 11 18.72 -9.92 0.65
C LEU A 11 18.55 -9.54 2.14
N PRO A 12 17.33 -9.20 2.58
CA PRO A 12 17.13 -8.78 3.96
C PRO A 12 17.60 -9.85 4.96
N PRO A 13 18.21 -9.46 6.10
CA PRO A 13 18.77 -10.42 7.05
C PRO A 13 17.70 -11.21 7.81
N HIS A 14 16.49 -10.65 7.96
CA HIS A 14 15.39 -11.17 8.78
C HIS A 14 14.46 -12.17 8.07
N ILE A 15 14.71 -12.50 6.79
CA ILE A 15 13.93 -13.52 6.08
C ILE A 15 14.41 -14.93 6.45
N SER A 16 13.50 -15.91 6.41
CA SER A 16 13.83 -17.31 6.63
C SER A 16 14.83 -17.83 5.58
N ALA A 17 15.58 -18.88 5.95
CA ALA A 17 16.51 -19.53 5.03
C ALA A 17 15.82 -20.03 3.75
N ALA A 18 14.60 -20.57 3.88
CA ALA A 18 13.78 -21.01 2.75
C ALA A 18 13.38 -19.85 1.81
N HIS A 19 12.95 -18.71 2.37
CA HIS A 19 12.63 -17.53 1.56
C HIS A 19 13.87 -16.97 0.86
N ARG A 20 15.03 -17.00 1.53
CA ARG A 20 16.31 -16.61 0.93
C ARG A 20 16.71 -17.55 -0.21
N ALA A 21 16.54 -18.86 -0.04
CA ALA A 21 16.81 -19.86 -1.07
C ALA A 21 15.90 -19.66 -2.30
N LEU A 22 14.60 -19.43 -2.09
CA LEU A 22 13.67 -19.11 -3.17
C LEU A 22 14.09 -17.87 -3.96
N ALA A 23 14.44 -16.78 -3.27
CA ALA A 23 14.84 -15.55 -3.95
C ALA A 23 16.15 -15.71 -4.74
N LYS A 24 17.10 -16.52 -4.25
CA LYS A 24 18.32 -16.85 -5.00
C LYS A 24 17.99 -17.67 -6.26
N ALA A 25 17.18 -18.72 -6.12
CA ALA A 25 16.78 -19.56 -7.26
C ALA A 25 16.08 -18.73 -8.35
N LEU A 26 15.18 -17.81 -7.96
CA LEU A 26 14.54 -16.89 -8.91
C LEU A 26 15.53 -15.97 -9.62
N ARG A 27 16.54 -15.46 -8.92
CA ARG A 27 17.60 -14.62 -9.51
C ARG A 27 18.43 -15.41 -10.51
N GLU A 28 18.80 -16.64 -10.17
CA GLU A 28 19.60 -17.52 -11.03
C GLU A 28 18.85 -17.88 -12.32
N ILE A 29 17.57 -18.27 -12.22
CA ILE A 29 16.71 -18.47 -13.39
C ILE A 29 16.64 -17.19 -14.23
N ARG A 30 16.42 -16.03 -13.60
CA ARG A 30 16.33 -14.75 -14.30
C ARG A 30 17.60 -14.40 -15.09
N GLU A 31 18.78 -14.86 -14.67
CA GLU A 31 20.03 -14.65 -15.42
C GLU A 31 20.13 -15.53 -16.68
N CYS A 32 19.33 -16.58 -16.81
CA CYS A 32 19.30 -17.41 -18.02
C CYS A 32 18.61 -16.72 -19.21
N SER A 33 17.80 -15.69 -18.95
CA SER A 33 17.15 -14.89 -19.99
C SER A 33 17.94 -13.61 -20.30
N PRO A 34 18.19 -13.30 -21.59
CA PRO A 34 18.82 -12.05 -22.01
C PRO A 34 17.89 -10.84 -21.85
N ARG A 35 16.59 -11.05 -21.61
CA ARG A 35 15.59 -9.99 -21.58
C ARG A 35 15.68 -9.14 -20.32
N THR A 36 15.12 -7.93 -20.43
CA THR A 36 14.96 -7.05 -19.26
C THR A 36 13.91 -7.62 -18.32
N GLN A 37 14.03 -7.30 -17.03
CA GLN A 37 13.03 -7.72 -16.03
C GLN A 37 11.62 -7.21 -16.38
N ALA A 38 11.50 -6.02 -16.96
CA ALA A 38 10.22 -5.47 -17.39
C ALA A 38 9.58 -6.27 -18.52
N GLN A 39 10.38 -6.78 -19.47
CA GLN A 39 9.89 -7.63 -20.55
C GLN A 39 9.43 -9.00 -20.03
N ILE A 40 10.21 -9.64 -19.15
CA ILE A 40 9.84 -10.91 -18.52
C ILE A 40 8.56 -10.74 -17.70
N ALA A 41 8.45 -9.64 -16.93
CA ALA A 41 7.26 -9.33 -16.15
C ALA A 41 6.02 -9.19 -17.04
N LYS A 42 6.12 -8.45 -18.15
CA LYS A 42 5.04 -8.26 -19.11
C LYS A 42 4.52 -9.59 -19.66
N ASP A 43 5.43 -10.48 -20.09
CA ASP A 43 5.05 -11.79 -20.64
C ASP A 43 4.48 -12.73 -19.58
N ALA A 44 4.99 -12.63 -18.35
CA ALA A 44 4.45 -13.35 -17.20
C ALA A 44 3.16 -12.71 -16.64
N CYS A 45 2.58 -11.72 -17.34
CA CYS A 45 1.37 -10.99 -16.94
C CYS A 45 1.45 -10.41 -15.52
N GLN A 46 2.62 -9.89 -15.14
CA GLN A 46 2.87 -9.27 -13.84
C GLN A 46 3.49 -7.88 -13.98
N GLU A 47 3.24 -7.01 -13.00
CA GLU A 47 3.88 -5.70 -12.95
C GLU A 47 5.41 -5.83 -12.74
N PRO A 48 6.26 -5.04 -13.43
CA PRO A 48 7.71 -5.09 -13.26
C PRO A 48 8.18 -4.86 -11.82
N THR A 49 7.43 -4.05 -11.06
CA THR A 49 7.67 -3.78 -9.64
C THR A 49 7.36 -5.00 -8.77
N THR A 50 6.32 -5.76 -9.10
CA THR A 50 5.95 -7.01 -8.45
C THR A 50 7.04 -8.07 -8.64
N LEU A 51 7.49 -8.27 -9.88
CA LEU A 51 8.63 -9.17 -10.16
C LEU A 51 9.90 -8.72 -9.43
N SER A 52 10.17 -7.42 -9.39
CA SER A 52 11.29 -6.86 -8.63
C SER A 52 11.19 -7.17 -7.14
N ASN A 53 10.00 -7.13 -6.58
CA ASN A 53 9.78 -7.39 -5.16
C ASN A 53 10.05 -8.86 -4.83
N HIS A 54 9.57 -9.78 -5.67
CA HIS A 54 9.83 -11.21 -5.54
C HIS A 54 11.32 -11.56 -5.65
N LEU A 55 12.02 -11.00 -6.64
CA LEU A 55 13.45 -11.20 -6.84
C LEU A 55 14.31 -10.65 -5.68
N ASN A 56 13.78 -9.73 -4.87
CA ASN A 56 14.49 -9.15 -3.73
C ASN A 56 13.96 -9.66 -2.38
N ALA A 57 13.24 -10.79 -2.36
CA ALA A 57 12.66 -11.39 -1.17
C ALA A 57 11.75 -10.47 -0.35
N GLY A 58 11.11 -9.48 -0.98
CA GLY A 58 10.16 -8.60 -0.28
C GLY A 58 8.78 -9.23 -0.12
N ARG A 59 8.39 -10.13 -1.04
CA ARG A 59 7.17 -10.94 -0.93
C ARG A 59 7.37 -12.29 -1.63
N ILE A 60 6.81 -13.36 -1.06
CA ILE A 60 6.77 -14.67 -1.69
C ILE A 60 5.76 -14.63 -2.86
N PRO A 61 6.16 -15.03 -4.08
CA PRO A 61 5.24 -15.06 -5.23
C PRO A 61 4.11 -16.07 -5.03
N ASP A 62 2.96 -15.75 -5.61
CA ASP A 62 1.89 -16.72 -5.74
C ASP A 62 2.20 -17.76 -6.81
N GLU A 63 1.52 -18.90 -6.74
CA GLU A 63 1.87 -20.07 -7.55
C GLU A 63 1.70 -19.81 -9.05
N SER A 64 0.62 -19.12 -9.41
CA SER A 64 0.36 -18.69 -10.79
C SER A 64 1.46 -17.76 -11.32
N LEU A 65 1.85 -16.76 -10.53
CA LEU A 65 2.93 -15.82 -10.89
C LEU A 65 4.28 -16.52 -11.05
N LEU A 66 4.56 -17.49 -10.18
CA LEU A 66 5.78 -18.28 -10.21
C LEU A 66 5.85 -19.16 -11.48
N ARG A 67 4.73 -19.82 -11.83
CA ARG A 67 4.61 -20.59 -13.08
C ARG A 67 4.77 -19.71 -14.31
N SER A 68 4.05 -18.59 -14.38
CA SER A 68 4.13 -17.66 -15.51
C SER A 68 5.54 -17.09 -15.70
N PHE A 69 6.23 -16.76 -14.60
CA PHE A 69 7.63 -16.35 -14.63
C PHE A 69 8.53 -17.46 -15.18
N TYR A 70 8.39 -18.70 -14.68
CA TYR A 70 9.20 -19.83 -15.11
C TYR A 70 9.03 -20.09 -16.61
N THR A 71 7.79 -20.18 -17.09
CA THR A 71 7.49 -20.42 -18.51
C THR A 71 8.02 -19.31 -19.41
N ALA A 72 7.97 -18.04 -18.98
CA ALA A 72 8.53 -16.93 -19.76
C ALA A 72 10.05 -17.09 -19.93
N VAL A 73 10.77 -17.43 -18.85
CA VAL A 73 12.21 -17.59 -18.88
C VAL A 73 12.64 -18.89 -19.56
N GLU A 74 11.89 -19.97 -19.40
CA GLU A 74 12.10 -21.26 -20.08
C GLU A 74 12.03 -21.10 -21.60
N LYS A 75 11.03 -20.38 -22.12
CA LYS A 75 10.93 -20.05 -23.55
C LYS A 75 12.16 -19.29 -24.05
N ASP A 76 12.62 -18.30 -23.28
CA ASP A 76 13.81 -17.53 -23.62
C ASP A 76 15.08 -18.40 -23.60
N ALA A 77 15.22 -19.25 -22.58
CA ALA A 77 16.38 -20.13 -22.39
C ALA A 77 16.47 -21.20 -23.48
N ALA A 78 15.33 -21.78 -23.87
CA ALA A 78 15.22 -22.71 -25.00
C ALA A 78 15.64 -22.05 -26.32
N THR A 79 15.26 -20.78 -26.52
CA THR A 79 15.61 -20.02 -27.74
C THR A 79 17.07 -19.57 -27.74
N SER A 80 17.64 -19.28 -26.57
CA SER A 80 18.99 -18.70 -26.42
C SER A 80 20.09 -19.74 -26.20
N GLY A 81 19.75 -21.04 -26.14
CA GLY A 81 20.71 -22.12 -25.88
C GLY A 81 21.19 -22.21 -24.42
N ASN A 82 20.54 -21.51 -23.49
CA ASN A 82 20.84 -21.55 -22.04
C ASN A 82 19.99 -22.61 -21.31
N TRP A 83 19.71 -23.72 -22.00
CA TRP A 83 18.97 -24.85 -21.48
C TRP A 83 19.94 -25.96 -21.02
N PRO A 84 19.71 -26.66 -19.90
CA PRO A 84 18.59 -26.52 -18.97
C PRO A 84 18.70 -25.35 -17.99
N LEU A 85 17.55 -24.90 -17.46
CA LEU A 85 17.53 -23.94 -16.34
C LEU A 85 18.16 -24.56 -15.08
N PRO A 86 18.78 -23.75 -14.20
CA PRO A 86 19.48 -24.23 -13.00
C PRO A 86 18.54 -24.87 -11.96
N HIS A 87 17.25 -24.53 -12.02
CA HIS A 87 16.22 -25.04 -11.12
C HIS A 87 14.99 -25.48 -11.91
N THR A 88 14.37 -26.56 -11.46
CA THR A 88 13.09 -27.03 -12.01
C THR A 88 11.91 -26.25 -11.43
N LEU A 89 10.78 -26.22 -12.13
CA LEU A 89 9.56 -25.60 -11.60
C LEU A 89 9.13 -26.25 -10.27
N ASP A 90 9.27 -27.57 -10.16
CA ASP A 90 8.92 -28.32 -8.96
C ASP A 90 9.80 -27.94 -7.75
N GLU A 91 11.09 -27.69 -7.96
CA GLU A 91 11.98 -27.17 -6.92
C GLU A 91 11.53 -25.79 -6.41
N LEU A 92 11.14 -24.89 -7.32
CA LEU A 92 10.64 -23.57 -6.92
C LEU A 92 9.34 -23.66 -6.13
N LEU A 93 8.45 -24.58 -6.52
CA LEU A 93 7.18 -24.80 -5.82
C LEU A 93 7.42 -25.36 -4.42
N LYS A 94 8.37 -26.29 -4.24
CA LYS A 94 8.80 -26.78 -2.94
C LYS A 94 9.37 -25.65 -2.08
N LEU A 95 10.33 -24.88 -2.60
CA LEU A 95 10.91 -23.73 -1.90
C LEU A 95 9.85 -22.68 -1.51
N ARG A 96 8.81 -22.50 -2.33
CA ARG A 96 7.68 -21.62 -2.01
C ARG A 96 6.87 -22.15 -0.83
N LEU A 97 6.57 -23.44 -0.78
CA LEU A 97 5.84 -24.05 0.34
C LEU A 97 6.64 -23.94 1.64
N ASP A 98 7.94 -24.23 1.58
CA ASP A 98 8.86 -24.09 2.72
C ASP A 98 8.92 -22.64 3.20
N ALA A 99 9.01 -21.67 2.27
CA ALA A 99 9.02 -20.26 2.61
C ALA A 99 7.69 -19.74 3.20
N LYS A 100 6.54 -20.33 2.81
CA LYS A 100 5.21 -19.99 3.36
C LYS A 100 4.92 -20.68 4.69
N THR A 101 5.66 -21.72 5.04
CA THR A 101 5.45 -22.46 6.29
C THR A 101 5.80 -21.54 7.46
N LYS A 102 4.80 -21.16 8.25
CA LYS A 102 4.99 -20.31 9.43
C LYS A 102 5.85 -21.06 10.45
N HIS A 103 7.11 -20.65 10.61
CA HIS A 103 7.96 -21.20 11.65
C HIS A 103 7.50 -20.63 13.00
N CYS A 104 6.95 -21.48 13.87
CA CYS A 104 6.75 -21.09 15.27
C CYS A 104 8.11 -20.93 15.96
N GLU A 105 8.16 -20.15 17.04
CA GLU A 105 9.35 -20.01 17.90
C GLU A 105 9.83 -21.35 18.49
N CYS A 106 8.98 -22.38 18.43
CA CYS A 106 9.24 -23.76 18.84
C CYS A 106 9.89 -24.66 17.79
N CYS A 107 10.00 -24.25 16.52
CA CYS A 107 10.49 -25.11 15.44
C CYS A 107 11.95 -24.82 15.05
N THR A 108 12.82 -25.80 15.23
CA THR A 108 14.27 -25.79 14.94
C THR A 108 14.65 -25.69 13.45
N VAL A 109 13.68 -25.70 12.53
CA VAL A 109 13.95 -25.72 11.07
C VAL A 109 14.11 -24.30 10.49
N GLY A 110 13.85 -23.25 11.27
CA GLY A 110 13.86 -21.87 10.78
C GLY A 110 14.52 -20.83 11.68
N ALA A 111 15.14 -21.24 12.79
CA ALA A 111 15.94 -20.32 13.59
C ALA A 111 17.15 -19.87 12.74
N PRO A 112 17.48 -18.57 12.68
CA PRO A 112 18.71 -18.14 12.02
C PRO A 112 19.87 -18.92 12.63
N ALA A 113 20.68 -19.56 11.78
CA ALA A 113 21.90 -20.23 12.19
C ALA A 113 22.68 -19.28 13.10
N ALA A 114 22.99 -19.77 14.30
CA ALA A 114 23.55 -19.05 15.42
C ALA A 114 24.56 -17.98 14.97
N ALA A 115 24.14 -16.72 14.99
CA ALA A 115 25.06 -15.62 15.18
C ALA A 115 25.24 -15.49 16.70
N GLU A 116 26.47 -15.65 17.14
CA GLU A 116 26.95 -15.45 18.50
C GLU A 116 26.21 -14.31 19.18
N ARG A 117 25.64 -14.57 20.36
CA ARG A 117 25.03 -13.54 21.20
C ARG A 117 26.13 -12.53 21.59
N PRO A 118 26.06 -11.25 21.17
CA PRO A 118 26.73 -10.20 21.90
C PRO A 118 25.85 -9.86 23.11
N GLU A 119 26.47 -9.74 24.27
CA GLU A 119 25.85 -9.26 25.49
C GLU A 119 25.00 -8.01 25.23
N LYS A 120 23.82 -7.94 25.85
CA LYS A 120 22.89 -6.81 25.83
C LYS A 120 23.63 -5.47 25.96
N PRO A 121 23.57 -4.57 24.96
CA PRO A 121 23.63 -3.15 25.20
C PRO A 121 22.21 -2.66 25.46
N ALA A 122 22.07 -1.73 26.39
CA ALA A 122 20.82 -1.08 26.74
C ALA A 122 20.04 -0.60 25.49
N GLN A 123 18.71 -0.76 25.54
CA GLN A 123 17.76 -0.35 24.52
C GLN A 123 18.00 1.11 24.10
N GLN A 124 18.66 1.31 22.95
CA GLN A 124 18.59 2.57 22.22
C GLN A 124 17.44 2.48 21.21
N PRO A 125 16.52 3.46 21.17
CA PRO A 125 15.45 3.47 20.18
C PRO A 125 16.00 3.64 18.75
N ALA A 126 15.44 2.87 17.81
CA ALA A 126 15.86 2.75 16.42
C ALA A 126 15.46 3.95 15.53
N SER A 127 15.81 5.16 15.94
CA SER A 127 15.64 6.33 15.07
C SER A 127 16.81 7.30 15.22
N ARG A 128 17.60 7.42 14.14
CA ARG A 128 18.43 8.60 13.91
C ARG A 128 17.48 9.79 13.84
N ILE A 129 17.50 10.66 14.83
CA ILE A 129 16.74 11.91 14.83
C ILE A 129 17.21 12.72 13.62
N VAL A 130 16.42 12.69 12.56
CA VAL A 130 16.57 13.63 11.46
C VAL A 130 15.88 14.90 11.93
N SER A 131 16.68 15.88 12.37
CA SER A 131 16.20 17.23 12.61
C SER A 131 15.49 17.73 11.35
N SER A 132 14.18 17.97 11.45
CA SER A 132 13.27 18.48 10.39
C SER A 132 12.86 17.54 9.22
N PRO A 133 11.96 16.56 9.47
CA PRO A 133 11.35 15.70 8.44
C PRO A 133 10.53 16.45 7.37
N GLY A 134 10.01 17.65 7.70
CA GLY A 134 9.17 18.45 6.81
C GLY A 134 9.91 18.97 5.56
N LEU A 135 11.19 19.31 5.68
CA LEU A 135 11.98 19.88 4.58
C LEU A 135 12.39 18.83 3.54
N ALA A 136 12.59 17.57 3.95
CA ALA A 136 12.92 16.46 3.04
C ALA A 136 11.71 16.03 2.18
N ARG A 137 10.49 16.11 2.75
CA ARG A 137 9.24 15.82 2.03
C ARG A 137 8.88 16.94 1.05
N ALA A 138 9.10 18.21 1.43
CA ALA A 138 8.89 19.37 0.55
C ALA A 138 9.82 19.37 -0.68
N ARG A 139 11.08 18.93 -0.55
CA ARG A 139 12.04 18.84 -1.68
C ARG A 139 11.68 17.75 -2.71
N ARG A 140 11.08 16.62 -2.28
CA ARG A 140 10.64 15.56 -3.22
C ARG A 140 9.39 15.96 -4.00
N LEU A 141 8.51 16.75 -3.41
CA LEU A 141 7.30 17.25 -4.09
C LEU A 141 7.63 18.32 -5.13
N ARG A 142 8.57 19.25 -4.85
CA ARG A 142 9.03 20.25 -5.85
C ARG A 142 9.74 19.68 -7.08
N ARG A 143 10.33 18.47 -7.00
CA ARG A 143 10.97 17.81 -8.15
C ARG A 143 9.98 17.08 -9.07
N ARG A 144 8.80 16.68 -8.57
CA ARG A 144 7.75 16.06 -9.39
C ARG A 144 6.91 17.09 -10.14
N SER A 145 6.76 18.31 -9.62
CA SER A 145 6.01 19.37 -10.30
C SER A 145 6.75 19.99 -11.49
N ARG A 146 8.09 19.91 -11.57
CA ARG A 146 8.87 20.41 -12.72
C ARG A 146 8.92 19.48 -13.95
N ARG A 147 8.35 18.27 -13.88
CA ARG A 147 8.39 17.29 -15.01
C ARG A 147 7.06 17.11 -15.74
N ARG A 148 6.04 17.88 -15.36
CA ARG A 148 4.78 18.03 -16.11
C ARG A 148 4.43 19.51 -16.18
N GLU A 149 5.19 20.26 -16.97
CA GLU A 149 4.72 21.53 -17.50
C GLU A 149 4.04 21.19 -18.83
N ILE A 150 2.74 20.92 -18.77
CA ILE A 150 1.85 21.08 -19.91
C ILE A 150 1.58 22.58 -19.95
N SER A 151 2.02 23.24 -21.02
CA SER A 151 1.77 24.66 -21.27
C SER A 151 0.27 24.89 -21.37
N VAL A 152 -0.30 25.55 -20.36
CA VAL A 152 -1.61 26.19 -20.44
C VAL A 152 -1.36 27.69 -20.61
N PRO A 153 -1.84 28.35 -21.67
CA PRO A 153 -1.76 29.80 -21.78
C PRO A 153 -2.64 30.44 -20.70
N GLN A 154 -2.04 31.17 -19.76
CA GLN A 154 -2.79 32.07 -18.87
C GLN A 154 -2.74 33.48 -19.45
N GLU A 155 -3.90 33.94 -19.94
CA GLU A 155 -4.14 35.34 -20.20
C GLU A 155 -4.58 36.00 -18.87
N HIS A 156 -3.67 36.76 -18.27
CA HIS A 156 -3.95 37.56 -17.09
C HIS A 156 -4.59 38.89 -17.50
N VAL A 157 -5.92 39.01 -17.34
CA VAL A 157 -6.58 40.31 -17.27
C VAL A 157 -6.92 40.58 -15.80
N ARG A 158 -6.14 41.45 -15.16
CA ARG A 158 -6.44 42.05 -13.86
C ARG A 158 -7.67 42.95 -13.99
N ALA A 159 -8.68 42.71 -13.17
CA ALA A 159 -9.71 43.72 -12.84
C ALA A 159 -9.62 44.05 -11.33
N PRO A 160 -9.81 45.32 -10.93
CA PRO A 160 -9.55 45.77 -9.57
C PRO A 160 -10.70 45.40 -8.62
N VAL A 161 -10.33 44.97 -7.42
CA VAL A 161 -11.24 44.67 -6.30
C VAL A 161 -11.74 45.96 -5.66
N PRO A 162 -13.06 46.15 -5.46
CA PRO A 162 -13.57 47.10 -4.47
C PRO A 162 -13.60 46.46 -3.08
N LEU A 163 -13.16 47.22 -2.07
CA LEU A 163 -13.22 46.87 -0.65
C LEU A 163 -14.48 47.45 0.02
N ARG A 164 -15.03 46.65 0.96
CA ARG A 164 -16.06 46.94 2.00
C ARG A 164 -17.47 47.19 1.45
N GLU A 165 -18.54 46.58 1.96
CA GLU A 165 -19.02 46.68 3.35
C GLU A 165 -20.18 45.69 3.59
N GLY A 166 -20.35 45.22 4.84
CA GLY A 166 -21.64 44.89 5.46
C GLY A 166 -22.61 43.91 4.79
N ASP A 167 -22.55 42.64 5.19
CA ASP A 167 -23.70 41.88 5.72
C ASP A 167 -23.18 40.51 6.12
N ARG A 168 -23.07 40.24 7.43
CA ARG A 168 -22.83 38.86 7.90
C ARG A 168 -24.13 38.07 7.65
N ARG A 169 -24.38 37.71 6.40
CA ARG A 169 -25.19 36.54 6.09
C ARG A 169 -24.44 35.36 6.70
N ALA A 170 -25.13 34.59 7.55
CA ALA A 170 -24.65 33.28 7.95
C ALA A 170 -24.27 32.57 6.65
N ALA A 171 -22.96 32.31 6.47
CA ALA A 171 -22.46 31.61 5.31
C ALA A 171 -23.33 30.36 5.15
N GLU A 172 -24.02 30.35 4.02
CA GLU A 172 -24.98 29.34 3.64
C GLU A 172 -24.36 27.98 3.94
N SER A 173 -25.00 27.20 4.82
CA SER A 173 -24.67 25.81 5.11
C SER A 173 -25.03 24.88 3.93
N ALA A 174 -24.93 25.40 2.71
CA ALA A 174 -25.20 24.72 1.47
C ALA A 174 -23.86 24.57 0.75
N GLU A 175 -23.46 23.32 0.51
CA GLU A 175 -22.22 22.88 -0.17
C GLU A 175 -21.03 22.40 0.69
N LEU A 176 -21.18 22.17 2.00
CA LEU A 176 -20.26 21.34 2.79
C LEU A 176 -20.69 19.86 2.76
N GLY A 177 -20.89 19.34 1.56
CA GLY A 177 -21.11 17.91 1.34
C GLY A 177 -19.83 17.29 0.86
N TRP A 178 -19.45 16.14 1.44
CA TRP A 178 -18.36 15.33 0.93
C TRP A 178 -18.56 15.10 -0.57
N THR A 179 -17.67 15.65 -1.40
CA THR A 179 -17.88 15.82 -2.85
C THR A 179 -18.10 14.50 -3.58
N GLU A 180 -17.62 13.41 -2.99
CA GLU A 180 -17.68 12.06 -3.49
C GLU A 180 -18.98 11.33 -3.13
N THR A 181 -19.85 11.90 -2.29
CA THR A 181 -21.13 11.27 -1.88
C THR A 181 -22.00 10.93 -3.08
N LYS A 182 -22.11 11.84 -4.06
CA LYS A 182 -22.85 11.60 -5.32
C LYS A 182 -22.22 10.48 -6.15
N LEU A 183 -20.89 10.37 -6.12
CA LEU A 183 -20.17 9.34 -6.86
C LEU A 183 -20.35 7.96 -6.22
N VAL A 184 -20.28 7.87 -4.88
CA VAL A 184 -20.59 6.65 -4.13
C VAL A 184 -22.02 6.21 -4.39
N ALA A 185 -23.00 7.13 -4.31
CA ALA A 185 -24.40 6.84 -4.59
C ALA A 185 -24.58 6.24 -5.99
N ARG A 186 -23.91 6.81 -6.99
CA ARG A 186 -23.96 6.32 -8.37
C ARG A 186 -23.36 4.92 -8.50
N TYR A 187 -22.18 4.68 -7.92
CA TYR A 187 -21.56 3.35 -7.98
C TYR A 187 -22.41 2.28 -7.31
N LEU A 188 -23.04 2.59 -6.17
CA LEU A 188 -23.97 1.66 -5.52
C LEU A 188 -25.22 1.41 -6.37
N ALA A 189 -25.79 2.45 -7.00
CA ALA A 189 -26.94 2.30 -7.88
C ALA A 189 -26.63 1.46 -9.14
N ASP A 190 -25.41 1.60 -9.67
CA ASP A 190 -24.93 0.86 -10.84
C ASP A 190 -24.43 -0.56 -10.50
N GLY A 191 -24.52 -1.00 -9.23
CA GLY A 191 -24.03 -2.30 -8.76
C GLY A 191 -22.50 -2.44 -8.69
N GLN A 192 -21.78 -1.33 -8.84
CA GLN A 192 -20.32 -1.22 -8.78
C GLN A 192 -19.83 -1.18 -7.32
N ASN A 193 -20.12 -2.25 -6.58
CA ASN A 193 -19.85 -2.35 -5.15
C ASN A 193 -18.35 -2.29 -4.82
N HIS A 194 -17.49 -2.75 -5.72
CA HIS A 194 -16.04 -2.73 -5.54
C HIS A 194 -15.49 -1.30 -5.59
N GLU A 195 -15.98 -0.50 -6.54
CA GLU A 195 -15.60 0.91 -6.73
C GLU A 195 -16.11 1.78 -5.57
N ALA A 196 -17.35 1.56 -5.15
CA ALA A 196 -17.91 2.20 -3.96
C ALA A 196 -17.13 1.82 -2.70
N GLY A 197 -16.87 0.52 -2.49
CA GLY A 197 -16.11 0.02 -1.35
C GLY A 197 -14.70 0.60 -1.27
N PHE A 198 -14.00 0.72 -2.41
CA PHE A 198 -12.67 1.32 -2.46
C PHE A 198 -12.67 2.80 -2.01
N LEU A 199 -13.65 3.59 -2.47
CA LEU A 199 -13.77 4.99 -2.06
C LEU A 199 -14.06 5.16 -0.57
N LEU A 200 -14.98 4.34 -0.05
CA LEU A 200 -15.35 4.36 1.38
C LEU A 200 -14.17 3.94 2.26
N TRP A 201 -13.44 2.90 1.85
CA TRP A 201 -12.22 2.47 2.51
C TRP A 201 -11.15 3.57 2.49
N GLN A 202 -10.92 4.21 1.34
CA GLN A 202 -9.93 5.28 1.21
C GLN A 202 -10.26 6.47 2.11
N ALA A 203 -11.53 6.87 2.17
CA ALA A 203 -12.00 7.93 3.07
C ALA A 203 -11.73 7.55 4.53
N GLY A 204 -12.18 6.36 4.94
CA GLY A 204 -11.99 5.83 6.29
C GLY A 204 -10.52 5.64 6.68
N ALA A 205 -9.62 5.34 5.74
CA ALA A 205 -8.20 5.13 6.01
C ALA A 205 -7.37 6.43 6.05
N SER A 206 -7.75 7.45 5.28
CA SER A 206 -6.87 8.60 5.00
C SER A 206 -7.37 9.94 5.52
N TYR A 207 -8.67 10.09 5.74
CA TYR A 207 -9.22 11.41 6.08
C TYR A 207 -8.88 11.84 7.50
N SER A 208 -8.84 13.16 7.70
CA SER A 208 -8.74 13.76 9.03
C SER A 208 -10.05 13.58 9.81
N ALA A 209 -10.02 13.80 11.13
CA ALA A 209 -11.22 13.74 11.97
C ALA A 209 -12.39 14.61 11.46
N PRO A 210 -12.20 15.91 11.12
CA PRO A 210 -13.30 16.70 10.54
C PRO A 210 -13.76 16.16 9.18
N GLY A 211 -12.85 15.64 8.35
CA GLY A 211 -13.21 15.05 7.06
C GLY A 211 -14.03 13.75 7.21
N ILE A 212 -13.78 12.95 8.24
CA ILE A 212 -14.61 11.78 8.56
C ILE A 212 -16.00 12.21 9.01
N VAL A 213 -16.11 13.22 9.87
CA VAL A 213 -17.41 13.77 10.30
C VAL A 213 -18.21 14.26 9.10
N GLU A 214 -17.58 14.98 8.19
CA GLU A 214 -18.22 15.47 6.96
C GLU A 214 -18.68 14.33 6.04
N ALA A 215 -17.82 13.34 5.78
CA ALA A 215 -18.12 12.19 4.92
C ALA A 215 -19.26 11.33 5.48
N VAL A 216 -19.19 11.00 6.78
CA VAL A 216 -20.21 10.21 7.48
C VAL A 216 -21.51 11.01 7.59
N THR A 217 -21.45 12.34 7.77
CA THR A 217 -22.65 13.18 7.75
C THR A 217 -23.30 13.19 6.38
N SER A 218 -22.52 13.35 5.32
CA SER A 218 -23.01 13.38 3.94
C SER A 218 -23.62 12.03 3.52
N CYS A 219 -23.04 10.90 3.95
CA CYS A 219 -23.61 9.58 3.68
C CYS A 219 -24.95 9.39 4.40
N ARG A 220 -25.04 9.75 5.69
CA ARG A 220 -26.31 9.65 6.44
C ARG A 220 -27.40 10.56 5.87
N THR A 221 -27.07 11.79 5.51
CA THR A 221 -28.07 12.72 4.93
C THR A 221 -28.53 12.27 3.54
N ALA A 222 -27.71 11.52 2.80
CA ALA A 222 -28.07 10.90 1.54
C ALA A 222 -28.80 9.54 1.69
N GLY A 223 -29.05 9.06 2.91
CA GLY A 223 -29.67 7.75 3.17
C GLY A 223 -28.75 6.55 2.86
N LEU A 224 -27.44 6.77 2.76
CA LEU A 224 -26.44 5.73 2.50
C LEU A 224 -25.85 5.24 3.82
N ASP A 225 -26.69 4.61 4.65
CA ASP A 225 -26.32 4.18 5.99
C ASP A 225 -25.19 3.14 6.01
N ASP A 226 -25.28 2.12 5.15
CA ASP A 226 -24.24 1.09 5.01
C ASP A 226 -22.89 1.67 4.56
N ALA A 227 -22.93 2.73 3.74
CA ALA A 227 -21.73 3.41 3.29
C ALA A 227 -21.05 4.19 4.44
N ALA A 228 -21.85 4.85 5.28
CA ALA A 228 -21.34 5.53 6.47
C ALA A 228 -20.69 4.53 7.44
N GLU A 229 -21.31 3.37 7.64
CA GLU A 229 -20.76 2.30 8.48
C GLU A 229 -19.45 1.73 7.92
N ALA A 230 -19.36 1.51 6.61
CA ALA A 230 -18.12 1.05 5.96
C ALA A 230 -16.94 2.01 6.17
N ILE A 231 -17.19 3.33 6.13
CA ILE A 231 -16.19 4.35 6.47
C ILE A 231 -15.73 4.20 7.93
N LEU A 232 -16.69 4.06 8.86
CA LEU A 232 -16.39 3.94 10.30
C LEU A 232 -15.62 2.65 10.63
N ILE A 233 -15.98 1.52 10.01
CA ILE A 233 -15.23 0.25 10.15
C ILE A 233 -13.78 0.48 9.71
N SER A 234 -13.57 1.09 8.54
CA SER A 234 -12.24 1.38 8.01
C SER A 234 -11.43 2.33 8.92
N VAL A 235 -12.10 3.23 9.66
CA VAL A 235 -11.44 4.04 10.70
C VAL A 235 -10.93 3.18 11.85
N THR A 236 -11.69 2.18 12.32
CA THR A 236 -11.27 1.32 13.45
C THR A 236 -10.03 0.46 13.14
N GLU A 237 -9.80 0.18 11.87
CA GLU A 237 -8.67 -0.61 11.37
C GLU A 237 -7.36 0.21 11.29
N ARG A 238 -7.41 1.53 11.51
CA ARG A 238 -6.20 2.36 11.53
C ARG A 238 -5.23 1.89 12.61
N ALA A 239 -3.96 1.78 12.23
CA ALA A 239 -2.87 1.44 13.16
C ALA A 239 -2.67 2.51 14.24
N ASP A 240 -2.93 3.78 13.90
CA ASP A 240 -2.84 4.90 14.82
C ASP A 240 -4.09 4.99 15.71
N ARG A 241 -3.99 4.42 16.93
CA ARG A 241 -5.08 4.41 17.91
C ARG A 241 -5.44 5.81 18.41
N GLN A 242 -4.50 6.74 18.47
CA GLN A 242 -4.79 8.11 18.86
C GLN A 242 -5.63 8.80 17.77
N ALA A 243 -5.35 8.55 16.49
CA ALA A 243 -6.17 9.07 15.40
C ALA A 243 -7.61 8.54 15.48
N VAL A 244 -7.82 7.26 15.81
CA VAL A 244 -9.16 6.67 16.00
C VAL A 244 -9.90 7.37 17.15
N LEU A 245 -9.24 7.58 18.29
CA LEU A 245 -9.84 8.29 19.43
C LEU A 245 -10.14 9.76 19.11
N ASN A 246 -9.28 10.45 18.36
CA ASN A 246 -9.53 11.82 17.91
C ASN A 246 -10.75 11.90 16.97
N ILE A 247 -10.95 10.89 16.13
CA ILE A 247 -12.15 10.78 15.28
C ILE A 247 -13.39 10.52 16.14
N ALA A 248 -13.30 9.64 17.15
CA ALA A 248 -14.39 9.40 18.09
C ALA A 248 -14.83 10.68 18.79
N ALA A 249 -13.86 11.45 19.30
CA ALA A 249 -14.10 12.72 19.96
C ALA A 249 -14.72 13.77 19.01
N ALA A 250 -14.29 13.81 17.74
CA ALA A 250 -14.87 14.71 16.75
C ALA A 250 -16.32 14.34 16.39
N LEU A 251 -16.64 13.05 16.28
CA LEU A 251 -18.00 12.58 16.08
C LEU A 251 -18.89 12.88 17.30
N ASP A 252 -18.38 12.68 18.51
CA ASP A 252 -19.08 13.00 19.74
C ASP A 252 -19.36 14.51 19.86
N GLY A 253 -18.36 15.35 19.57
CA GLY A 253 -18.52 16.80 19.52
C GLY A 253 -19.48 17.30 18.44
N ALA A 254 -19.75 16.49 17.41
CA ALA A 254 -20.76 16.76 16.38
C ALA A 254 -22.15 16.20 16.74
N GLY A 255 -22.35 15.65 17.95
CA GLY A 255 -23.61 15.05 18.40
C GLY A 255 -23.92 13.69 17.77
N ARG A 256 -22.95 13.04 17.14
CA ARG A 256 -23.11 11.77 16.40
C ARG A 256 -22.88 10.56 17.31
N HIS A 257 -23.54 10.53 18.47
CA HIS A 257 -23.29 9.53 19.51
C HIS A 257 -23.55 8.07 19.05
N GLY A 258 -24.49 7.88 18.12
CA GLY A 258 -24.76 6.57 17.50
C GLY A 258 -23.56 6.06 16.69
N ASP A 259 -22.93 6.92 15.89
CA ASP A 259 -21.75 6.56 15.10
C ASP A 259 -20.54 6.28 16.00
N VAL A 260 -20.40 7.01 17.13
CA VAL A 260 -19.35 6.76 18.14
C VAL A 260 -19.53 5.38 18.77
N THR A 261 -20.77 5.06 19.17
CA THR A 261 -21.09 3.77 19.80
C THR A 261 -20.84 2.61 18.83
N PHE A 262 -21.26 2.77 17.57
CA PHE A 262 -20.98 1.82 16.51
C PHE A 262 -19.47 1.59 16.34
N MET A 263 -18.69 2.67 16.21
CA MET A 263 -17.25 2.60 15.99
C MET A 263 -16.51 1.93 17.15
N LEU A 264 -16.84 2.27 18.40
CA LEU A 264 -16.22 1.66 19.59
C LEU A 264 -16.58 0.17 19.72
N THR A 265 -17.83 -0.19 19.41
CA THR A 265 -18.29 -1.59 19.41
C THR A 265 -17.59 -2.40 18.33
N ALA A 266 -17.43 -1.84 17.12
CA ALA A 266 -16.69 -2.48 16.03
C ALA A 266 -15.21 -2.68 16.39
N ALA A 267 -14.56 -1.66 16.96
CA ALA A 267 -13.18 -1.76 17.41
C ALA A 267 -12.98 -2.85 18.48
N ALA A 268 -13.89 -2.98 19.44
CA ALA A 268 -13.83 -4.00 20.49
C ALA A 268 -13.95 -5.44 19.95
N ARG A 269 -14.65 -5.64 18.83
CA ARG A 269 -14.81 -6.96 18.18
C ARG A 269 -13.58 -7.38 17.37
N SER A 270 -12.80 -6.42 16.88
CA SER A 270 -11.57 -6.67 16.09
C SER A 270 -10.35 -7.09 16.91
N VAL A 271 -10.42 -7.03 18.25
CA VAL A 271 -9.30 -7.37 19.16
C VAL A 271 -9.34 -8.85 19.61
N ARG A 272 -10.27 -9.65 19.09
CA ARG A 272 -10.33 -11.11 19.27
C ARG A 272 -9.74 -11.83 18.06
#